data_AF-A0A7K2DW57-F1
#
_entry.id   AF-A0A7K2DW57-F1
#
_cell.length_a   1.000
_cell.length_b   1.000
_cell.length_c   1.000
_cell.angle_alpha   90.00
_cell.angle_beta   90.00
_cell.angle_gamma   90.00
#
_symmetry.space_group_name_H-M   'P 1'
#
loop_
_entity.id
_entity.type
_entity.pdbx_description
1 polymer ?
#
loop_
_entity_poly.entity_id
_entity_poly.type
_entity_poly.pdbx_seq_one_letter_code
_entity_poly.pdbx_strand_id
1 'polypeptide(L)'
;MPSRCRRAPGRLLGALLAVAGAAAAASACADTADGPLVSEEAVPEEVVTTTTAPPEPPRSEGTAKVGDVLYEFAVTCHDRGAGDVVVLGAGDDPVSGDPVELYLEASFVDPYIGLRLADGTLIEPSLESPLDLYLQDDVIRASAIRFVQDLNLDTGEATEVGFGEFEIHCYSYEREPPS
;
A
#
# COMPACT_ATOMS: atom_id res chain seq x y z
N MET A 1 65.05 -1.70 19.82
CA MET A 1 65.21 -1.14 18.45
C MET A 1 63.94 -1.44 17.66
N PRO A 2 63.53 -0.52 16.77
CA PRO A 2 62.24 0.17 16.81
C PRO A 2 61.30 -0.34 15.66
N SER A 3 60.05 0.06 15.48
CA SER A 3 59.54 1.43 15.41
C SER A 3 58.01 1.46 15.45
N ARG A 4 57.50 2.40 16.25
CA ARG A 4 56.17 2.99 16.09
C ARG A 4 56.12 3.78 14.78
N CYS A 5 54.99 3.75 14.07
CA CYS A 5 54.59 4.83 13.18
C CYS A 5 53.12 5.18 13.43
N ARG A 6 52.89 6.30 14.12
CA ARG A 6 51.67 7.11 13.96
C ARG A 6 51.89 8.03 12.76
N ARG A 7 50.86 8.25 11.94
CA ARG A 7 50.68 9.51 11.21
C ARG A 7 49.20 9.87 11.10
N ALA A 8 48.97 11.18 11.18
CA ALA A 8 47.74 11.91 11.47
C ALA A 8 46.94 12.23 10.17
N PRO A 9 45.81 12.98 10.26
CA PRO A 9 44.76 13.01 9.25
C PRO A 9 45.06 13.97 8.09
N GLY A 10 44.59 13.62 6.90
CA GLY A 10 44.55 14.53 5.76
C GLY A 10 43.30 15.40 5.80
N ARG A 11 43.48 16.70 6.07
CA ARG A 11 42.58 17.76 5.61
C ARG A 11 42.94 18.06 4.15
N LEU A 12 41.96 18.14 3.27
CA LEU A 12 42.06 18.92 2.04
C LEU A 12 40.78 19.75 1.83
N LEU A 13 41.04 21.03 1.66
CA LEU A 13 40.16 22.16 1.42
C LEU A 13 39.92 22.28 -0.11
N GLY A 14 38.79 22.86 -0.49
CA GLY A 14 38.55 23.45 -1.83
C GLY A 14 37.60 22.62 -2.71
N ALA A 15 36.70 23.19 -3.51
CA ALA A 15 36.53 24.59 -3.93
C ALA A 15 35.10 24.79 -4.46
N LEU A 16 34.60 26.02 -4.34
CA LEU A 16 33.43 26.53 -5.06
C LEU A 16 33.69 26.53 -6.57
N LEU A 17 32.65 26.29 -7.38
CA LEU A 17 32.48 26.92 -8.69
C LEU A 17 31.00 26.85 -9.11
N ALA A 18 30.36 28.03 -9.10
CA ALA A 18 29.11 28.29 -9.81
C ALA A 18 29.43 28.62 -11.28
N VAL A 19 28.60 28.16 -12.21
CA VAL A 19 28.60 28.65 -13.59
C VAL A 19 27.17 28.88 -14.05
N ALA A 20 26.88 30.16 -14.34
CA ALA A 20 25.70 30.64 -15.04
C ALA A 20 25.86 30.44 -16.55
N GLY A 21 24.76 30.19 -17.26
CA GLY A 21 24.70 30.17 -18.72
C GLY A 21 23.38 30.74 -19.22
N ALA A 22 23.45 31.85 -19.95
CA ALA A 22 22.35 32.67 -20.41
C ALA A 22 21.88 32.33 -21.85
N ALA A 23 20.59 32.60 -22.07
CA ALA A 23 19.83 32.95 -23.28
C ALA A 23 20.45 32.85 -24.70
N ALA A 24 19.64 32.35 -25.64
CA ALA A 24 19.51 32.94 -26.98
C ALA A 24 18.11 32.64 -27.59
N ALA A 25 17.48 33.70 -28.07
CA ALA A 25 16.25 33.70 -28.87
C ALA A 25 16.59 33.82 -30.37
N ALA A 26 15.77 33.22 -31.24
CA ALA A 26 15.64 33.53 -32.67
C ALA A 26 14.27 32.96 -33.13
N SER A 27 13.24 33.78 -33.34
CA SER A 27 12.92 34.62 -34.51
C SER A 27 12.43 33.82 -35.74
N ALA A 28 11.10 33.86 -35.91
CA ALA A 28 10.31 34.08 -37.12
C ALA A 28 10.76 33.48 -38.48
N CYS A 29 9.85 32.72 -39.09
CA CYS A 29 9.52 32.81 -40.50
C CYS A 29 8.00 32.90 -40.65
N ALA A 30 7.53 34.03 -41.19
CA ALA A 30 6.24 34.12 -41.86
C ALA A 30 6.49 33.88 -43.34
N ASP A 31 5.60 33.16 -44.03
CA ASP A 31 5.24 33.54 -45.39
C ASP A 31 3.88 32.93 -45.78
N THR A 32 3.03 33.83 -46.28
CA THR A 32 1.64 33.60 -46.69
C THR A 32 1.65 33.43 -48.19
N ALA A 33 1.21 32.27 -48.69
CA ALA A 33 0.96 32.08 -50.11
C ALA A 33 -0.49 31.62 -50.33
N ASP A 34 -1.29 32.58 -50.78
CA ASP A 34 -2.61 32.40 -51.39
C ASP A 34 -2.53 31.42 -52.58
N GLY A 35 -3.47 30.48 -52.61
CA GLY A 35 -3.68 29.52 -53.69
C GLY A 35 -5.13 29.04 -53.72
N PRO A 36 -5.67 28.69 -54.90
CA PRO A 36 -7.05 28.99 -55.27
C PRO A 36 -8.10 28.02 -54.70
N LEU A 37 -9.30 28.59 -54.55
CA LEU A 37 -10.56 27.94 -54.20
C LEU A 37 -10.83 26.70 -55.08
N VAL A 38 -10.78 25.51 -54.48
CA VAL A 38 -11.44 24.31 -54.99
C VAL A 38 -12.49 23.91 -53.96
N SER A 39 -13.75 24.11 -54.34
CA SER A 39 -14.90 23.60 -53.59
C SER A 39 -14.98 22.10 -53.82
N GLU A 40 -14.46 21.33 -52.89
CA GLU A 40 -14.78 19.92 -52.74
C GLU A 40 -15.63 19.78 -51.48
N GLU A 41 -16.88 19.39 -51.70
CA GLU A 41 -17.90 19.15 -50.68
C GLU A 41 -17.41 18.01 -49.78
N ALA A 42 -16.75 18.36 -48.68
CA ALA A 42 -16.25 17.42 -47.69
C ALA A 42 -17.45 16.82 -46.93
N VAL A 43 -17.74 15.56 -47.23
CA VAL A 43 -18.56 14.71 -46.37
C VAL A 43 -17.89 14.72 -44.99
N PRO A 44 -18.56 15.12 -43.90
CA PRO A 44 -17.94 15.06 -42.59
C PRO A 44 -17.68 13.59 -42.28
N GLU A 45 -16.42 13.17 -42.30
CA GLU A 45 -16.02 11.97 -41.58
C GLU A 45 -16.41 12.21 -40.13
N GLU A 46 -17.39 11.45 -39.63
CA GLU A 46 -17.59 11.32 -38.20
C GLU A 46 -16.28 10.81 -37.61
N VAL A 47 -15.49 11.72 -37.06
CA VAL A 47 -14.42 11.39 -36.14
C VAL A 47 -15.11 10.79 -34.92
N VAL A 48 -15.27 9.47 -34.93
CA VAL A 48 -15.67 8.70 -33.75
C VAL A 48 -14.47 8.76 -32.80
N THR A 49 -14.42 9.79 -31.97
CA THR A 49 -13.52 9.85 -30.83
C THR A 49 -14.00 8.84 -29.81
N THR A 50 -13.45 7.63 -29.86
CA THR A 50 -13.59 6.66 -28.77
C THR A 50 -12.79 7.19 -27.58
N THR A 51 -13.46 7.89 -26.66
CA THR A 51 -12.90 8.18 -25.34
C THR A 51 -12.84 6.87 -24.57
N THR A 52 -11.66 6.24 -24.53
CA THR A 52 -11.37 5.14 -23.61
C THR A 52 -11.42 5.70 -22.19
N ALA A 53 -12.32 5.17 -21.36
CA ALA A 53 -12.36 5.51 -19.95
C ALA A 53 -11.03 5.12 -19.28
N PRO A 54 -10.52 5.91 -18.31
CA PRO A 54 -9.37 5.50 -17.51
C PRO A 54 -9.62 4.13 -16.86
N PRO A 55 -8.59 3.28 -16.71
CA PRO A 55 -8.74 2.01 -16.01
C PRO A 55 -9.21 2.27 -14.57
N GLU A 56 -10.18 1.49 -14.10
CA GLU A 56 -10.58 1.50 -12.70
C GLU A 56 -9.38 1.07 -11.83
N PRO A 57 -9.19 1.70 -10.65
CA PRO A 57 -8.15 1.26 -9.73
C PRO A 57 -8.39 -0.20 -9.32
N PRO A 58 -7.33 -0.97 -9.06
CA PRO A 58 -7.49 -2.32 -8.54
C PRO A 58 -8.30 -2.31 -7.24
N ARG A 59 -9.07 -3.36 -7.02
CA ARG A 59 -9.79 -3.55 -5.75
C ARG A 59 -8.78 -3.83 -4.66
N SER A 60 -8.94 -3.19 -3.49
CA SER A 60 -8.12 -3.48 -2.32
C SER A 60 -8.23 -4.96 -1.95
N GLU A 61 -7.10 -5.56 -1.62
CA GLU A 61 -6.98 -7.00 -1.36
C GLU A 61 -6.05 -7.26 -0.17
N GLY A 62 -6.12 -8.46 0.39
CA GLY A 62 -5.33 -8.82 1.54
C GLY A 62 -5.04 -10.31 1.63
N THR A 63 -3.94 -10.65 2.28
CA THR A 63 -3.58 -12.01 2.61
C THR A 63 -3.24 -12.14 4.09
N ALA A 64 -3.59 -13.27 4.69
CA ALA A 64 -3.13 -13.64 6.02
C ALA A 64 -2.67 -15.10 5.99
N LYS A 65 -1.42 -15.34 6.37
CA LYS A 65 -0.90 -16.69 6.58
C LYS A 65 -0.96 -17.01 8.06
N VAL A 66 -1.61 -18.12 8.41
CA VAL A 66 -1.72 -18.63 9.78
C VAL A 66 -1.24 -20.09 9.78
N GLY A 67 -0.06 -20.33 10.37
CA GLY A 67 0.59 -21.62 10.23
C GLY A 67 0.86 -21.95 8.75
N ASP A 68 0.27 -23.04 8.26
CA ASP A 68 0.37 -23.47 6.86
C ASP A 68 -0.81 -23.02 5.98
N VAL A 69 -1.78 -22.32 6.56
CA VAL A 69 -2.99 -21.88 5.85
C VAL A 69 -2.82 -20.45 5.36
N LEU A 70 -3.05 -20.21 4.06
CA LEU A 70 -3.07 -18.88 3.46
C LEU A 70 -4.52 -18.49 3.16
N TYR A 71 -4.99 -17.44 3.81
CA TYR A 71 -6.27 -16.82 3.53
C TYR A 71 -6.07 -15.64 2.58
N GLU A 72 -7.01 -15.48 1.65
CA GLU A 72 -7.08 -14.36 0.71
C GLU A 72 -8.40 -13.62 0.93
N PHE A 73 -8.35 -12.29 0.89
CA PHE A 73 -9.49 -11.43 1.19
C PHE A 73 -9.67 -10.35 0.13
N ALA A 74 -10.92 -10.10 -0.25
CA ALA A 74 -11.31 -8.79 -0.75
C ALA A 74 -11.54 -7.86 0.45
N VAL A 75 -10.96 -6.65 0.43
CA VAL A 75 -11.01 -5.76 1.60
C VAL A 75 -11.58 -4.39 1.28
N THR A 76 -12.10 -3.73 2.32
CA THR A 76 -12.44 -2.31 2.35
C THR A 76 -11.60 -1.64 3.42
N CYS A 77 -10.88 -0.58 3.06
CA CYS A 77 -10.05 0.18 3.98
C CYS A 77 -10.75 1.49 4.35
N HIS A 78 -10.82 1.80 5.63
CA HIS A 78 -11.45 3.00 6.18
C HIS A 78 -10.39 3.89 6.82
N ASP A 79 -10.27 5.12 6.32
CA ASP A 79 -9.42 6.16 6.93
C ASP A 79 -10.15 6.74 8.15
N ARG A 80 -9.60 6.50 9.35
CA ARG A 80 -10.18 6.98 10.62
C ARG A 80 -9.55 8.29 11.08
N GLY A 81 -8.64 8.86 10.29
CA GLY A 81 -7.86 10.04 10.65
C GLY A 81 -6.66 9.72 11.52
N ALA A 82 -5.77 10.70 11.70
CA ALA A 82 -4.52 10.58 12.46
C ALA A 82 -3.56 9.45 12.00
N GLY A 83 -3.80 8.86 10.82
CA GLY A 83 -3.03 7.74 10.31
C GLY A 83 -3.58 6.36 10.69
N ASP A 84 -4.67 6.30 11.44
CA ASP A 84 -5.33 5.05 11.81
C ASP A 84 -6.21 4.55 10.65
N VAL A 85 -6.13 3.25 10.38
CA VAL A 85 -6.90 2.58 9.33
C VAL A 85 -7.64 1.39 9.90
N VAL A 86 -8.93 1.25 9.57
CA VAL A 86 -9.69 0.03 9.83
C VAL A 86 -9.89 -0.71 8.51
N VAL A 87 -9.59 -2.01 8.48
CA VAL A 87 -9.79 -2.86 7.31
C VAL A 87 -10.80 -3.93 7.64
N LEU A 88 -11.81 -4.04 6.77
CA LEU A 88 -12.80 -5.11 6.79
C LEU A 88 -12.59 -5.99 5.57
N GLY A 89 -12.39 -7.29 5.77
CA GLY A 89 -12.15 -8.25 4.70
C GLY A 89 -13.16 -9.39 4.70
N ALA A 90 -13.46 -9.90 3.51
CA ALA A 90 -14.23 -11.12 3.29
C ALA A 90 -13.47 -12.06 2.35
N GLY A 91 -13.42 -13.33 2.73
CA GLY A 91 -12.77 -14.40 2.00
C GLY A 91 -13.37 -15.76 2.37
N ASP A 92 -12.68 -16.83 2.00
CA ASP A 92 -13.08 -18.21 2.29
C ASP A 92 -11.91 -18.95 2.94
N ASP A 93 -12.20 -19.88 3.85
CA ASP A 93 -11.22 -20.82 4.39
C ASP A 93 -10.80 -21.77 3.26
N PRO A 94 -9.51 -21.82 2.88
CA PRO A 94 -9.05 -22.64 1.76
C PRO A 94 -9.18 -24.15 2.00
N VAL A 95 -9.43 -24.59 3.25
CA VAL A 95 -9.59 -26.00 3.62
C VAL A 95 -11.05 -26.43 3.52
N SER A 96 -11.95 -25.67 4.13
CA SER A 96 -13.39 -26.00 4.21
C SER A 96 -14.22 -25.39 3.08
N GLY A 97 -13.78 -24.26 2.53
CA GLY A 97 -14.57 -23.41 1.64
C GLY A 97 -15.63 -22.57 2.37
N ASP A 98 -15.65 -22.58 3.71
CA ASP A 98 -16.57 -21.78 4.50
C ASP A 98 -16.11 -20.31 4.57
N PRO A 99 -17.03 -19.34 4.71
CA PRO A 99 -16.68 -17.94 4.74
C PRO A 99 -15.82 -17.57 5.95
N VAL A 100 -14.87 -16.66 5.73
CA VAL A 100 -13.99 -16.07 6.74
C VAL A 100 -14.00 -14.56 6.62
N GLU A 101 -14.12 -13.89 7.76
CA GLU A 101 -14.08 -12.43 7.84
C GLU A 101 -12.77 -11.98 8.47
N LEU A 102 -12.18 -10.91 7.95
CA LEU A 102 -10.99 -10.26 8.50
C LEU A 102 -11.38 -8.90 9.09
N TYR A 103 -10.88 -8.62 10.28
CA TYR A 103 -10.89 -7.29 10.89
C TYR A 103 -9.44 -6.91 11.22
N LEU A 104 -9.00 -5.74 10.77
CA LEU A 104 -7.71 -5.16 11.15
C LEU A 104 -7.92 -3.73 11.60
N GLU A 105 -7.40 -3.41 12.77
CA GLU A 105 -7.27 -2.05 13.27
C GLU A 105 -5.79 -1.68 13.27
N ALA A 106 -5.37 -0.98 12.22
CA ALA A 106 -4.01 -0.48 12.07
C ALA A 106 -3.90 0.85 12.83
N SER A 107 -3.61 0.73 14.13
CA SER A 107 -3.35 1.84 15.05
C SER A 107 -1.87 1.87 15.44
N PHE A 108 -1.31 3.07 15.65
CA PHE A 108 0.05 3.21 16.18
C PHE A 108 0.16 2.91 17.68
N VAL A 109 -0.96 2.81 18.38
CA VAL A 109 -0.99 2.60 19.84
C VAL A 109 -1.16 1.14 20.19
N ASP A 110 -2.21 0.52 19.64
CA ASP A 110 -2.60 -0.85 19.96
C ASP A 110 -3.22 -1.51 18.72
N PRO A 111 -2.38 -1.98 17.77
CA PRO A 111 -2.87 -2.60 16.56
C PRO A 111 -3.46 -3.98 16.83
N TYR A 112 -4.51 -4.32 16.09
CA TYR A 112 -5.18 -5.61 16.21
C TYR A 112 -5.50 -6.19 14.83
N ILE A 113 -5.41 -7.52 14.70
CA ILE A 113 -5.95 -8.25 13.56
C ILE A 113 -6.70 -9.48 14.07
N GLY A 114 -7.84 -9.80 13.49
CA GLY A 114 -8.60 -11.00 13.82
C GLY A 114 -9.24 -11.59 12.57
N LEU A 115 -9.22 -12.92 12.47
CA LEU A 115 -9.97 -13.68 11.50
C LEU A 115 -11.13 -14.38 12.22
N ARG A 116 -12.35 -14.23 11.72
CA ARG A 116 -13.54 -14.92 12.23
C ARG A 116 -13.97 -15.98 11.24
N LEU A 117 -13.94 -17.24 11.68
CA LEU A 117 -14.44 -18.38 10.92
C LEU A 117 -15.98 -18.46 11.00
N ALA A 118 -16.58 -19.21 10.08
CA ALA A 118 -18.04 -19.36 9.99
C ALA A 118 -18.70 -19.96 11.25
N ASP A 119 -17.98 -20.76 12.02
CA ASP A 119 -18.46 -21.33 13.28
C ASP A 119 -18.35 -20.38 14.49
N GLY A 120 -17.81 -19.17 14.27
CA GLY A 120 -17.59 -18.15 15.28
C GLY A 120 -16.22 -18.20 15.95
N THR A 121 -15.37 -19.16 15.59
CA THR A 121 -13.99 -19.23 16.06
C THR A 121 -13.22 -17.97 15.65
N LEU A 122 -12.51 -17.38 16.60
CA LEU A 122 -11.60 -16.26 16.36
C LEU A 122 -10.15 -16.75 16.34
N ILE A 123 -9.44 -16.39 15.28
CA ILE A 123 -7.99 -16.53 15.16
C ILE A 123 -7.39 -15.13 15.30
N GLU A 124 -6.57 -14.93 16.33
CA GLU A 124 -6.05 -13.60 16.69
C GLU A 124 -4.61 -13.67 17.23
N PRO A 125 -3.86 -12.56 17.31
CA PRO A 125 -2.55 -12.52 17.93
C PRO A 125 -2.59 -12.90 19.41
N SER A 126 -1.57 -13.63 19.86
CA SER A 126 -1.31 -13.87 21.27
C SER A 126 -1.02 -12.56 22.01
N LEU A 127 -1.54 -12.42 23.25
CA LEU A 127 -1.21 -11.30 24.13
C LEU A 127 0.23 -11.34 24.66
N GLU A 128 0.94 -12.46 24.48
CA GLU A 128 2.33 -12.61 24.94
C GLU A 128 3.35 -11.91 24.04
N SER A 129 2.93 -11.41 22.88
CA SER A 129 3.82 -10.76 21.92
C SER A 129 3.13 -9.56 21.28
N PRO A 130 3.77 -8.37 21.22
CA PRO A 130 3.19 -7.22 20.57
C PRO A 130 3.04 -7.46 19.07
N LEU A 131 2.02 -6.84 18.47
CA LEU A 131 1.85 -6.82 17.02
C LEU A 131 2.60 -5.62 16.42
N ASP A 132 3.71 -5.90 15.74
CA ASP A 132 4.52 -4.87 15.08
C ASP A 132 4.02 -4.62 13.65
N LEU A 133 3.29 -3.52 13.45
CA LEU A 133 2.80 -3.12 12.12
C LEU A 133 3.81 -2.27 11.34
N TYR A 134 3.84 -2.50 10.03
CA TYR A 134 4.55 -1.67 9.06
C TYR A 134 3.56 -1.13 8.03
N LEU A 135 3.48 0.19 7.93
CA LEU A 135 2.69 0.89 6.92
C LEU A 135 3.63 1.60 5.94
N GLN A 136 3.55 1.23 4.67
CA GLN A 136 4.36 1.83 3.61
C GLN A 136 3.63 1.71 2.26
N ASP A 137 3.56 2.81 1.51
CA ASP A 137 3.04 2.83 0.14
C ASP A 137 1.67 2.15 -0.01
N ASP A 138 0.71 2.49 0.88
CA ASP A 138 -0.64 1.90 0.97
C ASP A 138 -0.69 0.38 1.27
N VAL A 139 0.44 -0.18 1.72
CA VAL A 139 0.55 -1.55 2.20
C VAL A 139 0.67 -1.58 3.72
N ILE A 140 -0.21 -2.33 4.37
CA ILE A 140 -0.19 -2.63 5.81
C ILE A 140 0.28 -4.07 5.97
N ARG A 141 1.37 -4.30 6.71
CA ARG A 141 1.91 -5.66 6.91
C ARG A 141 2.46 -5.88 8.31
N ALA A 142 2.43 -7.14 8.73
CA ALA A 142 3.14 -7.62 9.91
C ALA A 142 3.55 -9.08 9.70
N SER A 143 4.58 -9.52 10.41
CA SER A 143 5.15 -10.87 10.27
C SER A 143 5.55 -11.43 11.63
N ALA A 144 5.86 -12.73 11.66
CA ALA A 144 6.22 -13.45 12.89
C ALA A 144 5.13 -13.34 14.00
N ILE A 145 3.87 -13.18 13.59
CA ILE A 145 2.72 -13.09 14.48
C ILE A 145 2.46 -14.49 15.05
N ARG A 146 2.32 -14.62 16.37
CA ARG A 146 1.83 -15.86 16.98
C ARG A 146 0.31 -15.82 17.01
N PHE A 147 -0.35 -16.57 16.15
CA PHE A 147 -1.81 -16.68 16.13
C PHE A 147 -2.30 -17.76 17.08
N VAL A 148 -3.41 -17.45 17.76
CA VAL A 148 -4.06 -18.29 18.76
C VAL A 148 -5.57 -18.33 18.54
N GLN A 149 -6.23 -19.30 19.18
CA GLN A 149 -7.68 -19.43 19.31
C GLN A 149 -8.06 -19.52 20.79
N ASP A 150 -9.34 -19.30 21.09
CA ASP A 150 -9.90 -19.38 22.45
C ASP A 150 -9.17 -18.49 23.45
N LEU A 151 -8.71 -17.31 23.01
CA LEU A 151 -7.95 -16.39 23.86
C LEU A 151 -8.83 -15.85 25.00
N ASN A 152 -8.40 -16.12 26.22
CA ASN A 152 -8.98 -15.52 27.41
C ASN A 152 -8.27 -14.18 27.69
N LEU A 153 -8.99 -13.07 27.53
CA LEU A 153 -8.43 -11.72 27.73
C LEU A 153 -8.05 -11.41 29.19
N ASP A 154 -8.62 -12.13 30.17
CA ASP A 154 -8.33 -11.92 31.59
C ASP A 154 -7.06 -12.66 32.02
N THR A 155 -6.81 -13.85 31.46
CA THR A 155 -5.69 -14.72 31.87
C THR A 155 -4.54 -14.78 30.85
N GLY A 156 -4.81 -14.44 29.58
CA GLY A 156 -3.90 -14.64 28.46
C GLY A 156 -3.79 -16.08 27.97
N GLU A 157 -4.52 -17.03 28.57
CA GLU A 157 -4.54 -18.42 28.13
C GLU A 157 -5.20 -18.54 26.75
N ALA A 158 -4.58 -19.31 25.86
CA ALA A 158 -5.08 -19.54 24.51
C ALA A 158 -4.49 -20.84 23.92
N THR A 159 -5.07 -21.34 22.84
CA THR A 159 -4.55 -22.46 22.06
C THR A 159 -3.75 -21.91 20.87
N GLU A 160 -2.47 -22.29 20.75
CA GLU A 160 -1.67 -21.88 19.59
C GLU A 160 -2.16 -22.54 18.29
N VAL A 161 -2.38 -21.71 17.27
CA VAL A 161 -2.68 -22.15 15.90
C VAL A 161 -1.39 -22.24 15.08
N GLY A 162 -0.51 -21.24 15.22
CA GLY A 162 0.78 -21.22 14.58
C GLY A 162 1.33 -19.81 14.35
N PHE A 163 2.54 -19.73 13.81
CA PHE A 163 3.12 -18.45 13.40
C PHE A 163 2.59 -18.02 12.03
N GLY A 164 2.56 -16.71 11.80
CA GLY A 164 1.97 -16.15 10.61
C GLY A 164 2.41 -14.72 10.28
N GLU A 165 1.78 -14.21 9.24
CA GLU A 165 2.01 -12.87 8.69
C GLU A 165 0.75 -12.42 7.93
N PHE A 166 0.64 -11.12 7.69
CA PHE A 166 -0.39 -10.59 6.81
C PHE A 166 0.18 -9.46 5.96
N GLU A 167 -0.43 -9.26 4.80
CA GLU A 167 -0.19 -8.10 3.94
C GLU A 167 -1.50 -7.65 3.31
N ILE A 168 -1.87 -6.39 3.55
CA ILE A 168 -3.08 -5.75 3.03
C ILE A 168 -2.67 -4.61 2.10
N HIS A 169 -3.25 -4.58 0.90
CA HIS A 169 -3.09 -3.52 -0.09
C HIS A 169 -4.34 -2.65 -0.12
N CYS A 170 -4.24 -1.41 0.36
CA CYS A 170 -5.33 -0.44 0.40
C CYS A 170 -5.27 0.52 -0.81
N TYR A 171 -5.75 0.10 -1.97
CA TYR A 171 -5.75 0.96 -3.18
C TYR A 171 -6.77 2.10 -3.14
N SER A 172 -7.75 2.03 -2.23
CA SER A 172 -8.71 3.09 -1.97
C SER A 172 -9.16 3.08 -0.51
N TYR A 173 -9.57 4.25 -0.02
CA TYR A 173 -10.05 4.43 1.35
C TYR A 173 -11.46 5.02 1.35
N GLU A 174 -12.34 4.41 2.12
CA GLU A 174 -13.60 5.00 2.50
C GLU A 174 -13.39 5.95 3.69
N ARG A 175 -14.05 7.09 3.66
CA ARG A 175 -14.13 8.00 4.80
C ARG A 175 -15.55 8.03 5.30
N GLU A 176 -15.74 7.67 6.55
CA GLU A 176 -17.00 8.01 7.21
C GLU A 176 -17.07 9.53 7.38
N PRO A 177 -18.18 10.19 6.96
CA PRO A 177 -18.37 11.59 7.23
C PRO A 177 -18.42 11.82 8.76
N PRO A 178 -17.93 12.97 9.26
CA PRO A 178 -18.01 13.26 10.68
C PRO A 178 -19.47 13.24 11.14
N SER A 179 -19.75 12.49 12.20
CA SER A 179 -21.06 12.38 12.87
C SER A 179 -21.40 13.63 13.68
#